data_AF-A0A231RJM2-F1
#
_entry.id   AF-A0A231RJM2-F1
#
_cell.length_a   1.000
_cell.length_b   1.000
_cell.length_c   1.000
_cell.angle_alpha   90.00
_cell.angle_beta   90.00
_cell.angle_gamma   90.00
#
_symmetry.space_group_name_H-M   'P 1'
#
loop_
_entity.id
_entity.type
_entity.pdbx_description
1 polymer ?
#
loop_
_entity_poly.entity_id
_entity_poly.type
_entity_poly.pdbx_seq_one_letter_code
_entity_poly.pdbx_strand_id
1 'polypeptide(L)' 'MFNAFVAFSSVMLLGAVIYGTAWWQGPGVTWKFTKWFFGIFFIAAIVTGVLTLAGVIEF' A
#
# COMPACT_ATOMS: atom_id res chain seq x y z
N MET A 1 0.17 -3.87 18.86
CA MET A 1 0.12 -4.89 17.78
C MET A 1 -1.10 -4.74 16.87
N PHE A 2 -2.33 -4.67 17.42
CA PHE A 2 -3.55 -4.48 16.62
C PHE A 2 -3.53 -3.18 15.78
N ASN A 3 -3.12 -2.04 16.35
CA ASN A 3 -2.99 -0.78 15.59
C ASN A 3 -2.01 -0.86 14.41
N ALA A 4 -0.88 -1.55 14.57
CA ALA A 4 0.08 -1.75 13.48
C ALA A 4 -0.51 -2.62 12.35
N PHE A 5 -1.32 -3.62 12.70
CA PHE A 5 -2.04 -4.43 11.73
C PHE A 5 -3.10 -3.60 10.98
N VAL A 6 -3.89 -2.79 11.70
CA VAL A 6 -4.89 -1.90 11.09
C VAL A 6 -4.25 -0.89 10.15
N ALA A 7 -3.12 -0.29 10.53
CA ALA A 7 -2.36 0.64 9.69
C ALA A 7 -1.82 -0.05 8.43
N PHE A 8 -1.25 -1.25 8.56
CA PHE A 8 -0.78 -2.04 7.43
C PHE A 8 -1.92 -2.40 6.46
N SER A 9 -3.05 -2.90 6.97
CA SER A 9 -4.23 -3.25 6.18
C SER A 9 -4.82 -2.03 5.47
N SER A 10 -4.83 -0.86 6.12
CA SER A 10 -5.35 0.38 5.54
C SER A 10 -4.50 0.86 4.37
N VAL A 11 -3.17 0.82 4.50
CA VAL A 11 -2.25 1.15 3.40
C VAL A 11 -2.39 0.15 2.25
N MET A 12 -2.51 -1.14 2.54
CA MET A 12 -2.77 -2.16 1.51
C MET A 12 -4.09 -1.92 0.76
N LEU A 13 -5.17 -1.63 1.48
CA LEU A 13 -6.48 -1.32 0.88
C LEU A 13 -6.42 -0.06 0.00
N LEU A 14 -5.76 0.99 0.46
CA LEU A 14 -5.52 2.20 -0.33
C LEU A 14 -4.77 1.89 -1.63
N GLY A 15 -3.71 1.09 -1.55
CA GLY A 15 -2.95 0.64 -2.72
C GLY A 15 -3.80 -0.15 -3.70
N ALA A 16 -4.66 -1.04 -3.21
CA ALA A 16 -5.57 -1.82 -4.03
C ALA A 16 -6.62 -0.95 -4.73
N VAL A 17 -7.18 0.05 -4.04
CA VAL A 17 -8.15 1.00 -4.63
C VAL A 17 -7.50 1.85 -5.71
N ILE A 18 -6.30 2.38 -5.46
CA ILE A 18 -5.55 3.18 -6.45
C ILE A 18 -5.17 2.33 -7.66
N TYR A 19 -4.78 1.07 -7.44
CA TYR A 19 -4.50 0.15 -8.54
C TYR A 19 -5.77 -0.17 -9.35
N GLY A 20 -6.89 -0.41 -8.67
CA GLY A 20 -8.17 -0.69 -9.30
C GLY A 20 -8.66 0.48 -10.17
N THR A 21 -8.52 1.72 -9.70
CA THR A 21 -8.84 2.91 -10.49
C THR A 21 -7.87 3.12 -11.64
N ALA A 22 -6.56 2.91 -11.43
CA ALA A 22 -5.56 2.97 -12.50
C ALA A 22 -5.82 1.93 -13.59
N TRP A 23 -6.23 0.71 -13.22
CA TRP A 23 -6.60 -0.36 -14.14
C TRP A 23 -7.87 -0.03 -14.95
N TRP A 24 -8.84 0.64 -14.31
CA TRP A 24 -10.09 1.05 -14.97
C TRP A 24 -9.89 2.24 -15.93
N GLN A 25 -8.91 3.11 -15.67
CA GLN A 25 -8.76 4.38 -16.39
C GLN A 25 -7.85 4.35 -17.62
N GLY A 26 -7.18 3.25 -17.96
CA GLY A 26 -6.53 3.24 -19.27
C GLY A 26 -5.86 1.95 -19.75
N PRO A 27 -5.73 1.80 -21.08
CA PRO A 27 -4.99 0.71 -21.73
C PRO A 27 -3.46 0.80 -21.51
N GLY A 28 -2.97 1.76 -20.71
CA GLY A 28 -1.56 2.01 -20.40
C GLY A 28 -1.03 1.29 -19.15
N VAL A 29 -1.85 0.49 -18.46
CA VAL A 29 -1.38 -0.33 -17.33
C VAL A 29 -0.63 -1.55 -17.85
N THR A 30 0.62 -1.32 -18.22
CA THR A 30 1.53 -2.38 -18.67
C THR A 30 1.98 -3.22 -17.47
N TRP A 31 2.34 -4.48 -17.70
CA TRP A 31 2.86 -5.39 -16.65
C TRP A 31 4.04 -4.82 -15.83
N LYS A 32 4.84 -3.93 -16.45
CA LYS A 32 5.93 -3.19 -15.79
C LYS A 32 5.40 -2.19 -14.76
N PHE A 33 4.32 -1.46 -15.06
CA PHE A 33 3.68 -0.52 -14.14
C PHE A 33 3.14 -1.26 -12.92
N THR A 34 2.41 -2.37 -13.12
CA THR A 34 1.89 -3.19 -12.02
C THR A 34 2.99 -3.66 -11.07
N LYS A 35 4.11 -4.16 -11.59
CA LYS A 35 5.24 -4.61 -10.77
C LYS A 35 5.86 -3.48 -9.94
N TRP A 36 6.10 -2.33 -10.55
CA TRP A 36 6.67 -1.18 -9.86
C TRP A 36 5.69 -0.60 -8.83
N PHE A 37 4.41 -0.48 -9.19
CA PHE A 37 3.36 0.00 -8.32
C PHE A 37 3.21 -0.90 -7.09
N PHE A 38 3.05 -2.21 -7.26
CA PHE A 38 2.97 -3.15 -6.15
C PHE A 38 4.24 -3.15 -5.29
N GLY A 39 5.42 -3.08 -5.91
CA GLY A 39 6.69 -3.04 -5.16
C GLY A 39 6.79 -1.83 -4.25
N ILE A 40 6.51 -0.63 -4.77
CA ILE A 40 6.56 0.62 -3.99
C ILE A 40 5.49 0.61 -2.91
N PHE A 41 4.26 0.19 -3.22
CA PHE A 41 3.18 0.18 -2.25
C PHE A 41 3.38 -0.86 -1.15
N PHE A 42 3.98 -2.01 -1.47
CA PHE A 42 4.31 -3.03 -0.50
C PHE A 42 5.39 -2.57 0.47
N ILE A 43 6.42 -1.87 -0.04
CA ILE A 43 7.45 -1.24 0.81
C ILE A 43 6.80 -0.19 1.70
N ALA A 44 5.92 0.67 1.17
CA ALA A 44 5.22 1.66 1.96
C ALA A 44 4.37 1.02 3.07
N ALA A 45 3.63 -0.05 2.77
CA ALA A 45 2.84 -0.78 3.76
C ALA A 45 3.72 -1.37 4.87
N ILE A 46 4.87 -1.97 4.52
CA ILE A 46 5.84 -2.48 5.51
C ILE A 46 6.37 -1.34 6.38
N VAL A 47 6.81 -0.23 5.78
CA VAL A 47 7.35 0.92 6.53
C VAL A 47 6.30 1.48 7.49
N THR A 48 5.06 1.69 7.04
CA THR A 48 3.98 2.17 7.91
C THR A 48 3.67 1.19 9.03
N GLY A 49 3.61 -0.11 8.75
CA GLY A 49 3.38 -1.14 9.76
C GLY A 49 4.50 -1.20 10.81
N VAL A 50 5.76 -1.10 10.38
CA VAL A 50 6.94 -1.09 11.27
C VAL A 50 7.01 0.19 12.10
N LEU A 51 6.74 1.36 11.53
CA LEU A 51 6.75 2.63 12.25
C LEU A 51 5.61 2.71 13.28
N THR A 52 4.45 2.12 12.97
CA THR A 52 3.34 2.00 13.93
C THR A 52 3.67 1.00 15.04
N LEU A 53 4.38 -0.09 14.72
CA LEU A 53 4.87 -1.05 15.72
C LEU A 53 5.91 -0.42 16.66
N ALA A 54 6.79 0.43 16.12
CA ALA A 54 7.81 1.16 16.87
C ALA A 54 7.26 2.34 17.70
N GLY A 55 5.95 2.62 17.62
CA GLY A 55 5.32 3.74 18.33
C GLY A 55 5.66 5.13 17.77
N VAL A 56 6.20 5.19 16.55
CA VAL A 56 6.51 6.46 15.86
C VAL A 56 5.25 7.06 15.22
N ILE A 57 4.34 6.18 14.77
CA ILE A 57 3.04 6.57 14.23
C ILE A 57 1.98 6.05 15.19
N GLU A 58 1.24 6.97 15.79
CA GLU A 58 0.12 6.66 16.68
C GLU A 58 -1.18 7.09 16.00
N PHE A 59 -2.04 6.11 15.70
CA PHE A 59 -3.39 6.30 15.17
C PHE A 59 -4.41 6.07 16.29
#